data_AF-A0A345BJQ4-F1
#
_entry.id   AF-A0A345BJQ4-F1
#
_cell.length_a   1.000
_cell.length_b   1.000
_cell.length_c   1.000
_cell.angle_alpha   90.00
_cell.angle_beta   90.00
_cell.angle_gamma   90.00
#
_symmetry.space_group_name_H-M   'P 1'
#
loop_
_entity.id
_entity.type
_entity.pdbx_description
1 polymer ?
#
loop_
_entity_poly.entity_id
_entity_poly.type
_entity_poly.pdbx_seq_one_letter_code
_entity_poly.pdbx_strand_id
1 'polypeptide(L)'
;LDGLILCGTSEIFPEMENIVSELKAEIDAGNGEQVDPDYQNRMFEWMTERIENPNTPNDWISKDPDIVADHANDPFNNFTPVPNIQSLYQ
;
A
#
# COMPACT_ATOMS: atom_id res chain seq x y z
N LEU A 1 23.08 20.30 6.06
CA LEU A 1 22.25 19.45 5.18
C LEU A 1 22.22 20.21 3.86
N ASP A 2 22.86 19.67 2.82
CA ASP A 2 23.10 20.43 1.59
C ASP A 2 22.00 20.21 0.54
N GLY A 3 21.02 19.36 0.84
CA GLY A 3 19.80 19.18 0.05
C GLY A 3 18.97 17.97 0.48
N LEU A 4 17.67 18.01 0.18
CA LEU A 4 16.70 16.91 0.30
C LEU A 4 15.77 16.96 -0.92
N ILE A 5 15.56 15.82 -1.57
CA ILE A 5 14.62 15.67 -2.70
C ILE A 5 13.56 14.64 -2.29
N LEU A 6 12.29 15.00 -2.45
CA LEU A 6 11.14 14.13 -2.18
C LEU A 6 10.37 13.94 -3.49
N CYS A 7 10.08 12.69 -3.86
CA CYS A 7 9.32 12.33 -5.06
C CYS A 7 8.16 11.43 -4.64
N GLY A 8 6.94 11.70 -5.12
CA GLY A 8 5.76 10.90 -4.77
C GLY A 8 5.42 10.91 -3.27
N THR A 9 5.80 11.95 -2.53
CA THR A 9 5.53 12.05 -1.10
C THR A 9 4.03 12.22 -0.83
N SER A 10 3.57 11.74 0.33
CA SER A 10 2.25 12.01 0.86
C SER A 10 2.27 13.25 1.79
N GLU A 11 1.10 13.86 1.98
CA GLU A 11 0.81 14.64 3.18
C GLU A 11 0.24 13.69 4.25
N ILE A 12 -0.98 13.94 4.74
CA ILE A 12 -1.75 13.01 5.56
C ILE A 12 -2.31 11.92 4.64
N PHE A 13 -1.80 10.71 4.80
CA PHE A 13 -2.30 9.56 4.07
C PHE A 13 -3.65 9.10 4.69
N PRO A 14 -4.72 8.91 3.90
CA PRO A 14 -6.04 8.58 4.42
C PRO A 14 -6.07 7.37 5.36
N GLU A 15 -6.87 7.44 6.42
CA GLU A 15 -7.13 6.37 7.41
C GLU A 15 -5.91 5.83 8.20
N MET A 16 -4.69 6.32 7.96
CA MET A 16 -3.48 5.74 8.58
C MET A 16 -3.46 5.81 10.11
N GLU A 17 -3.96 6.89 10.72
CA GLU A 17 -3.97 7.00 12.19
C GLU A 17 -4.82 5.90 12.85
N ASN A 18 -5.96 5.56 12.24
CA ASN A 18 -6.84 4.49 12.69
C ASN A 18 -6.16 3.13 12.48
N ILE A 19 -5.66 2.90 11.26
CA ILE A 19 -5.04 1.63 10.87
C ILE A 19 -3.81 1.32 11.74
N VAL A 20 -2.93 2.29 12.00
CA VAL A 20 -1.76 2.11 12.87
C VAL A 20 -2.17 1.75 14.30
N SER A 21 -3.23 2.38 14.81
CA SER A 21 -3.75 2.09 16.15
C SER A 21 -4.30 0.66 16.26
N GLU A 22 -5.03 0.21 15.24
CA GLU A 22 -5.58 -1.14 15.15
C GLU A 22 -4.49 -2.21 14.97
N LEU A 23 -3.55 -2.01 14.04
CA LEU A 23 -2.41 -2.90 13.83
C LEU A 23 -1.58 -3.07 15.13
N LYS A 24 -1.36 -1.97 15.87
CA LYS A 24 -0.69 -2.03 17.16
C LYS A 24 -1.45 -2.92 18.15
N ALA A 25 -2.77 -2.77 18.24
CA ALA A 25 -3.59 -3.55 19.16
C ALA A 25 -3.53 -5.05 18.82
N GLU A 26 -3.53 -5.41 17.54
CA GLU A 26 -3.38 -6.79 17.08
C GLU A 26 -2.00 -7.37 17.45
N ILE A 27 -0.93 -6.58 17.27
CA ILE A 27 0.42 -7.00 17.68
C ILE A 27 0.50 -7.21 19.19
N ASP A 28 -0.05 -6.27 19.99
CA ASP A 28 -0.07 -6.37 21.45
C ASP A 28 -0.91 -7.58 21.93
N ALA A 29 -1.90 -8.02 21.14
CA ALA A 29 -2.68 -9.23 21.37
C ALA A 29 -1.99 -10.53 20.93
N GLY A 30 -0.82 -10.44 20.28
CA GLY A 30 -0.04 -11.59 19.80
C GLY A 30 -0.38 -12.04 18.38
N ASN A 31 -1.13 -11.23 17.62
CA ASN A 31 -1.60 -11.57 16.28
C ASN A 31 -0.68 -11.08 15.14
N GLY A 32 0.53 -10.58 15.45
CA GLY A 32 1.42 -9.96 14.46
C GLY A 32 1.80 -10.83 13.24
N GLU A 33 1.85 -12.16 13.40
CA GLU A 33 2.15 -13.09 12.30
C GLU A 33 0.93 -13.44 11.44
N GLN A 34 -0.27 -13.01 11.83
CA GLN A 34 -1.48 -13.25 11.03
C GLN A 34 -1.48 -12.35 9.80
N VAL A 35 -2.11 -12.84 8.72
CA VAL A 35 -2.33 -12.09 7.49
C VAL A 35 -3.80 -11.71 7.44
N ASP A 36 -4.07 -10.41 7.40
CA ASP A 36 -5.41 -9.85 7.22
C ASP A 36 -5.37 -8.84 6.06
N PRO A 37 -5.89 -9.22 4.88
CA PRO A 37 -5.92 -8.35 3.70
C PRO A 37 -6.73 -7.06 3.88
N ASP A 38 -7.64 -6.98 4.84
CA ASP A 38 -8.51 -5.82 5.02
C ASP A 38 -7.72 -4.57 5.41
N TYR A 39 -6.61 -4.72 6.15
CA TYR A 39 -5.71 -3.60 6.45
C TYR A 39 -5.09 -3.02 5.17
N GLN A 40 -4.53 -3.87 4.30
CA GLN A 40 -3.93 -3.42 3.04
C GLN A 40 -4.97 -2.81 2.09
N ASN A 41 -6.17 -3.40 2.00
CA ASN A 41 -7.26 -2.88 1.19
C ASN A 41 -7.68 -1.48 1.66
N ARG A 42 -7.90 -1.29 2.97
CA ARG A 42 -8.23 0.03 3.54
C ARG A 42 -7.15 1.08 3.30
N MET A 43 -5.87 0.68 3.27
CA MET A 43 -4.78 1.58 2.94
C MET A 43 -4.79 2.02 1.47
N PHE A 44 -5.04 1.12 0.51
CA PHE A 44 -4.68 1.40 -0.89
C PHE A 44 -5.83 1.31 -1.91
N GLU A 45 -6.99 0.72 -1.57
CA GLU A 45 -8.09 0.50 -2.52
C GLU A 45 -8.63 1.80 -3.13
N TRP A 46 -8.59 2.91 -2.39
CA TRP A 46 -9.06 4.22 -2.85
C TRP A 46 -8.18 4.84 -3.96
N MET A 47 -6.97 4.35 -4.19
CA MET A 47 -5.98 5.04 -5.03
C MET A 47 -6.36 5.12 -6.51
N THR A 48 -7.28 4.27 -6.99
CA THR A 48 -7.82 4.34 -8.36
C THR A 48 -9.13 5.11 -8.49
N GLU A 49 -9.63 5.79 -7.44
CA GLU A 49 -10.94 6.48 -7.43
C GLU A 49 -11.13 7.48 -8.58
N ARG A 50 -10.02 8.03 -9.12
CA ARG A 50 -10.03 9.06 -10.17
C ARG A 50 -9.77 8.50 -11.57
N ILE A 51 -9.57 7.20 -11.71
CA ILE A 51 -9.30 6.53 -12.98
C ILE A 51 -10.62 5.94 -13.46
N GLU A 52 -11.08 6.37 -14.63
CA GLU A 52 -12.28 5.79 -15.25
C GLU A 52 -11.94 4.38 -15.76
N ASN A 53 -12.64 3.36 -15.26
CA ASN A 53 -12.46 1.95 -15.64
C ASN A 53 -11.00 1.47 -15.54
N PRO A 54 -10.41 1.44 -14.33
CA PRO A 54 -9.03 0.96 -14.16
C PRO A 54 -8.92 -0.50 -14.59
N ASN A 55 -7.85 -0.84 -15.29
CA ASN A 55 -7.57 -2.21 -15.72
C ASN A 55 -7.04 -3.04 -14.54
N THR A 56 -6.32 -2.41 -13.63
CA THR A 56 -5.77 -3.03 -12.42
C THR A 56 -5.95 -2.13 -11.19
N PRO A 57 -5.90 -2.68 -9.96
CA PRO A 57 -5.83 -1.87 -8.73
C PRO A 57 -4.59 -0.96 -8.63
N ASN A 58 -3.61 -1.13 -9.53
CA ASN A 58 -2.33 -0.43 -9.53
C ASN A 58 -2.19 0.62 -10.64
N ASP A 59 -3.28 0.91 -11.38
CA ASP A 59 -3.26 1.88 -12.49
C ASP A 59 -2.92 3.32 -12.04
N TRP A 60 -2.94 3.59 -10.74
CA TRP A 60 -2.49 4.85 -10.15
C TRP A 60 -0.97 5.07 -10.24
N ILE A 61 -0.18 4.02 -10.46
CA ILE A 61 1.29 4.08 -10.56
C ILE A 61 1.72 4.91 -11.78
N SER A 62 1.05 4.70 -12.92
CA SER A 62 1.38 5.39 -14.17
C SER A 62 0.19 5.37 -15.12
N LYS A 63 0.07 6.44 -15.92
CA LYS A 63 -0.88 6.47 -17.07
C LYS A 63 -0.41 5.63 -18.25
N ASP A 64 0.87 5.30 -18.30
CA ASP A 64 1.43 4.42 -19.32
C ASP A 64 1.16 2.97 -18.90
N PRO A 65 0.27 2.24 -19.62
CA PRO A 65 -0.07 0.87 -19.26
C PRO A 65 1.13 -0.08 -19.37
N ASP A 66 2.13 0.22 -20.19
CA ASP A 66 3.32 -0.63 -20.33
C ASP A 66 4.18 -0.56 -19.06
N ILE A 67 4.20 0.59 -18.36
CA ILE A 67 4.88 0.74 -17.05
C ILE A 67 4.14 -0.06 -15.97
N VAL A 68 2.81 0.00 -15.95
CA VAL A 68 2.01 -0.77 -14.97
C VAL A 68 2.17 -2.28 -15.22
N ALA A 69 2.19 -2.69 -16.48
CA ALA A 69 2.43 -4.08 -16.87
C ALA A 69 3.85 -4.56 -16.50
N ASP A 70 4.88 -3.76 -16.77
CA ASP A 70 6.26 -4.07 -16.36
C ASP A 70 6.34 -4.22 -14.83
N HIS A 71 5.81 -3.25 -14.09
CA HIS A 71 5.75 -3.29 -12.63
C HIS A 71 5.04 -4.56 -12.10
N ALA A 72 3.95 -4.99 -12.73
CA ALA A 72 3.22 -6.19 -12.32
C ALA A 72 3.95 -7.50 -12.64
N ASN A 73 4.83 -7.51 -13.65
CA ASN A 73 5.52 -8.72 -14.12
C ASN A 73 6.95 -8.86 -13.58
N ASP A 74 7.52 -7.81 -12.98
CA ASP A 74 8.82 -7.88 -12.34
C ASP A 74 8.75 -8.82 -11.11
N PRO A 75 9.49 -9.96 -11.10
CA PRO A 75 9.48 -10.91 -9.98
C PRO A 75 10.11 -10.36 -8.69
N PHE A 76 10.74 -9.19 -8.73
CA PHE A 76 11.27 -8.50 -7.56
C PHE A 76 10.25 -7.54 -6.93
N ASN A 77 9.17 -7.19 -7.63
CA ASN A 77 8.07 -6.42 -7.06
C ASN A 77 7.16 -7.33 -6.22
N ASN A 78 6.59 -6.77 -5.15
CA ASN A 78 5.83 -7.54 -4.17
C ASN A 78 4.40 -7.04 -4.02
N PHE A 79 3.54 -7.44 -4.95
CA PHE A 79 2.10 -7.12 -4.96
C PHE A 79 1.21 -8.38 -4.96
N THR A 80 1.79 -9.56 -4.68
CA THR A 80 1.07 -10.84 -4.68
C THR A 80 0.81 -11.39 -3.27
N PRO A 81 1.82 -11.64 -2.42
CA PRO A 81 1.56 -11.98 -1.03
C PRO A 81 1.15 -10.73 -0.25
N VAL A 82 0.02 -10.82 0.43
CA VAL A 82 -0.39 -9.83 1.43
C VAL A 82 0.57 -9.93 2.62
N PRO A 83 1.16 -8.81 3.09
CA PRO A 83 2.05 -8.84 4.26
C PRO A 83 1.28 -9.22 5.53
N ASN A 84 1.99 -9.80 6.52
CA ASN A 84 1.41 -10.01 7.84
C ASN A 84 1.22 -8.67 8.58
N ILE A 85 0.41 -8.68 9.63
CA ILE A 85 0.08 -7.51 10.46
C ILE A 85 1.35 -6.81 10.95
N GLN A 86 2.35 -7.57 11.41
CA GLN A 86 3.62 -7.04 11.91
C GLN A 86 4.42 -6.31 10.82
N SER A 87 4.35 -6.76 9.56
CA SER A 87 5.06 -6.13 8.43
C SER A 87 4.34 -4.88 7.92
N LEU A 88 3.03 -4.76 8.13
CA LEU A 88 2.24 -3.57 7.81
C LEU A 88 2.40 -2.46 8.85
N TYR A 89 2.71 -2.81 10.09
CA TYR A 89 2.93 -1.86 11.17
C TYR A 89 4.32 -1.21 11.06
N GLN A 90 4.37 0.01 10.53
CA GLN A 90 5.56 0.86 10.38
C GLN A 90 5.60 1.97 11.43
#